data_AF-A0A961FKW6-F1
#
_entry.id   AF-A0A961FKW6-F1
#
_cell.length_a   1.000
_cell.length_b   1.000
_cell.length_c   1.000
_cell.angle_alpha   90.00
_cell.angle_beta   90.00
_cell.angle_gamma   90.00
#
_symmetry.space_group_name_H-M   'P 1'
#
loop_
_entity.id
_entity.type
_entity.pdbx_description
1 polymer ?
#
loop_
_entity_poly.entity_id
_entity_poly.type
_entity_poly.pdbx_seq_one_letter_code
_entity_poly.pdbx_strand_id
1 'polypeptide(L)'
;MYIQPTSLRARGFTLIELMVVVVIMALLAALTMGAYQYAQTAAARNRTHATMAALEGGLERYNSDFGEYPAPSNPTRTDEFNGKTYIAGGAAMLYQAMSGDGTNAIDLATGGGVGSNGRIEDDEDANVKMTDIPAQIWMQQNGSYYMIDGFRKPFQYTKGGDPNAVNPTYDLWSYGQDETNTRLSSIDAKSNPTTSAKWIKNW
;
A
#
# COMPACT_ATOMS: atom_id res chain seq x y z
N MET A 1 37.24 -65.97 -29.49
CA MET A 1 36.43 -65.75 -28.27
C MET A 1 35.79 -64.38 -28.40
N TYR A 2 34.49 -64.31 -28.73
CA TYR A 2 33.78 -63.06 -29.02
C TYR A 2 32.86 -62.72 -27.84
N ILE A 3 33.05 -61.55 -27.23
CA ILE A 3 32.29 -61.10 -26.06
C ILE A 3 31.03 -60.41 -26.58
N GLN A 4 29.85 -60.93 -26.25
CA GLN A 4 28.56 -60.32 -26.61
C GLN A 4 28.26 -59.17 -25.64
N PRO A 5 28.03 -57.93 -26.12
CA PRO A 5 27.62 -56.83 -25.26
C PRO A 5 26.17 -57.07 -24.78
N THR A 6 25.98 -57.17 -23.47
CA THR A 6 24.64 -57.21 -22.87
C THR A 6 23.98 -55.84 -22.99
N SER A 7 23.07 -55.68 -23.94
CA SER A 7 22.21 -54.49 -24.03
C SER A 7 21.27 -54.46 -22.83
N LEU A 8 21.50 -53.56 -21.87
CA LEU A 8 20.52 -53.23 -20.85
C LEU A 8 19.30 -52.61 -21.55
N ARG A 9 18.18 -53.34 -21.60
CA ARG A 9 16.92 -52.81 -22.12
C ARG A 9 16.53 -51.59 -21.30
N ALA A 10 16.52 -50.42 -21.92
CA ALA A 10 15.88 -49.23 -21.36
C ALA A 10 14.40 -49.56 -21.13
N ARG A 11 13.96 -49.56 -19.88
CA ARG A 11 12.53 -49.68 -19.54
C ARG A 11 11.86 -48.38 -19.97
N GLY A 12 10.92 -48.47 -20.90
CA GLY A 12 10.10 -47.32 -21.32
C GLY A 12 9.08 -46.96 -20.24
N PHE A 13 8.78 -45.67 -20.14
CA PHE A 13 7.74 -45.14 -19.25
C PHE A 13 6.36 -45.64 -19.69
N THR A 14 5.52 -46.06 -18.75
CA THR A 14 4.16 -46.48 -19.06
C THR A 14 3.22 -45.28 -19.13
N LEU A 15 2.15 -45.37 -19.93
CA LEU A 15 1.10 -44.34 -19.96
C LEU A 15 0.48 -44.13 -18.59
N ILE A 16 0.33 -45.20 -17.80
CA ILE A 16 -0.26 -45.11 -16.46
C ILE A 16 0.67 -44.36 -15.48
N GLU A 17 1.99 -44.54 -15.55
CA GLU A 17 2.94 -43.76 -14.74
C GLU A 17 2.84 -42.27 -15.06
N LEU A 18 2.73 -41.91 -16.35
CA LEU A 18 2.55 -40.52 -16.74
C LEU A 18 1.20 -39.96 -16.26
N MET A 19 0.12 -40.75 -16.33
CA MET A 19 -1.21 -40.36 -15.86
C MET A 19 -1.23 -40.10 -14.35
N VAL A 20 -0.61 -40.97 -13.55
CA VAL A 20 -0.54 -40.79 -12.10
C VAL A 20 0.25 -39.53 -11.75
N VAL A 21 1.35 -39.24 -12.46
CA VAL A 21 2.17 -38.05 -12.22
C VAL A 21 1.39 -36.76 -12.52
N VAL A 22 0.69 -36.68 -13.64
CA VAL A 22 -0.11 -35.47 -13.95
C VAL A 22 -1.28 -35.29 -12.98
N VAL A 23 -1.89 -36.38 -12.49
CA VAL A 23 -2.94 -36.31 -11.46
C VAL A 23 -2.38 -35.79 -10.14
N ILE A 24 -1.21 -36.28 -9.72
CA ILE A 24 -0.55 -35.79 -8.49
C ILE A 24 -0.15 -34.32 -8.65
N MET A 25 0.40 -33.92 -9.80
CA MET A 25 0.75 -32.51 -10.06
C MET A 25 -0.49 -31.60 -10.04
N ALA A 26 -1.61 -32.02 -10.64
CA ALA A 26 -2.86 -31.25 -10.63
C ALA A 26 -3.43 -31.11 -9.20
N LEU A 27 -3.37 -32.17 -8.39
CA LEU A 27 -3.82 -32.14 -7.01
C LEU A 27 -2.95 -31.22 -6.13
N LEU A 28 -1.62 -31.30 -6.28
CA LEU A 28 -0.70 -30.40 -5.58
C LEU A 28 -0.92 -28.94 -6.01
N ALA A 29 -1.07 -28.67 -7.31
CA ALA A 29 -1.36 -27.34 -7.82
C ALA A 29 -2.63 -26.75 -7.20
N ALA A 30 -3.72 -27.51 -7.12
CA ALA A 30 -4.97 -27.06 -6.53
C ALA A 30 -4.84 -26.68 -5.05
N LEU A 31 -4.14 -27.49 -4.24
CA LEU A 31 -3.90 -27.19 -2.83
C LEU A 31 -3.02 -25.95 -2.63
N THR A 32 -1.99 -25.79 -3.46
CA THR A 32 -1.05 -24.65 -3.34
C THR A 32 -1.69 -23.31 -3.67
N MET A 33 -2.62 -23.24 -4.64
CA MET A 33 -3.27 -21.99 -5.03
C MET A 33 -4.09 -21.36 -3.90
N GLY A 34 -4.81 -22.15 -3.10
CA GLY A 34 -5.64 -21.63 -2.00
C GLY A 34 -4.83 -21.00 -0.88
N ALA A 35 -3.72 -21.64 -0.47
CA ALA A 35 -2.86 -21.13 0.60
C ALA A 35 -2.13 -19.83 0.20
N TYR A 36 -1.83 -19.67 -1.09
CA TYR A 36 -1.11 -18.50 -1.60
C TYR A 36 -1.90 -17.19 -1.43
N GLN A 37 -3.20 -17.19 -1.73
CA GLN A 37 -4.02 -15.97 -1.61
C GLN A 37 -4.16 -15.50 -0.15
N TYR A 38 -4.33 -16.44 0.78
CA TYR A 38 -4.37 -16.14 2.21
C TYR A 38 -3.04 -15.55 2.70
N ALA A 39 -1.91 -16.18 2.33
CA ALA A 39 -0.59 -15.70 2.71
C ALA A 39 -0.30 -14.29 2.16
N GLN A 40 -0.66 -14.01 0.90
CA GLN A 40 -0.50 -12.68 0.30
C GLN A 40 -1.33 -11.62 1.03
N THR A 41 -2.57 -11.96 1.37
CA THR A 41 -3.48 -11.06 2.09
C THR A 41 -2.98 -10.75 3.50
N ALA A 42 -2.47 -11.76 4.20
CA ALA A 42 -1.86 -11.59 5.52
C ALA A 42 -0.58 -10.74 5.44
N ALA A 43 0.26 -10.97 4.44
CA ALA A 43 1.46 -10.17 4.20
C ALA A 43 1.12 -8.71 3.89
N ALA A 44 0.11 -8.47 3.04
CA ALA A 44 -0.38 -7.13 2.73
C ALA A 44 -0.88 -6.41 4.00
N ARG A 45 -1.68 -7.08 4.83
CA ARG A 45 -2.16 -6.52 6.10
C ARG A 45 -1.00 -6.17 7.04
N ASN A 46 -0.03 -7.06 7.19
CA ASN A 46 1.16 -6.82 8.03
C ASN A 46 1.98 -5.63 7.51
N ARG A 47 2.16 -5.52 6.18
CA ARG A 47 2.83 -4.36 5.58
C ARG A 47 2.04 -3.07 5.85
N THR A 48 0.73 -3.07 5.70
CA THR A 48 -0.10 -1.89 6.02
C THR A 48 0.10 -1.43 7.46
N HIS A 49 0.09 -2.35 8.43
CA HIS A 49 0.35 -1.99 9.83
C HIS A 49 1.75 -1.42 10.05
N ALA A 50 2.78 -2.01 9.43
CA ALA A 50 4.15 -1.50 9.54
C ALA A 50 4.29 -0.10 8.91
N THR A 51 3.70 0.12 7.73
CA THR A 51 3.70 1.43 7.08
C THR A 51 2.93 2.45 7.90
N MET A 52 1.79 2.08 8.47
CA MET A 52 0.98 2.96 9.32
C MET A 52 1.78 3.42 10.55
N ALA A 53 2.47 2.52 11.24
CA ALA A 53 3.32 2.89 12.37
C ALA A 53 4.49 3.81 11.97
N ALA A 54 5.08 3.60 10.79
CA ALA A 54 6.11 4.49 10.27
C ALA A 54 5.56 5.89 9.95
N LEU A 55 4.35 5.96 9.37
CA LEU A 55 3.65 7.20 9.09
C LEU A 55 3.29 7.95 10.36
N GLU A 56 2.78 7.27 11.38
CA GLU A 56 2.49 7.87 12.69
C GLU A 56 3.76 8.51 13.28
N GLY A 57 4.88 7.78 13.29
CA GLY A 57 6.16 8.33 13.75
C GLY A 57 6.66 9.52 12.95
N GLY A 58 6.43 9.55 11.64
CA GLY A 58 6.77 10.68 10.77
C GLY A 58 5.84 11.87 10.96
N LEU A 59 4.55 11.65 11.19
CA LEU A 59 3.55 12.70 11.50
C LEU A 59 3.86 13.38 12.83
N GLU A 60 4.29 12.64 13.85
CA GLU A 60 4.73 13.23 15.12
C GLU A 60 5.98 14.10 14.95
N ARG A 61 6.94 13.69 14.10
CA ARG A 61 8.11 14.52 13.74
C ARG A 61 7.69 15.79 13.01
N TYR A 62 6.77 15.66 12.05
CA TYR A 62 6.22 16.82 11.34
C TYR A 62 5.58 17.82 12.32
N ASN A 63 4.74 17.34 13.24
CA ASN A 63 4.11 18.16 14.27
C ASN A 63 5.14 18.78 15.23
N SER A 64 6.22 18.07 15.56
CA SER A 64 7.32 18.61 16.38
C SER A 64 8.05 19.76 15.68
N ASP A 65 8.20 19.70 14.36
CA ASP A 65 8.95 20.69 13.58
C ASP A 65 8.09 21.92 13.21
N PHE A 66 6.82 21.70 12.85
CA PHE A 66 5.93 22.73 12.35
C PHE A 66 4.84 23.17 13.34
N GLY A 67 4.68 22.47 14.47
CA GLY A 67 3.69 22.77 15.51
C GLY A 67 2.25 22.36 15.16
N GLU A 68 2.04 21.77 13.99
CA GLU A 68 0.76 21.21 13.57
C GLU A 68 0.92 20.00 12.67
N TYR A 69 -0.11 19.15 12.60
CA TYR A 69 -0.20 18.09 11.60
C TYR A 69 -0.45 18.64 10.20
N PRO A 70 0.08 18.00 9.15
CA PRO A 70 -0.10 18.48 7.80
C PRO A 70 -1.56 18.34 7.35
N ALA A 71 -2.04 19.28 6.54
CA ALA A 71 -3.34 19.20 5.89
C ALA A 71 -3.15 18.95 4.40
N PRO A 72 -3.99 18.11 3.75
CA PRO A 72 -3.95 17.96 2.30
C PRO A 72 -4.48 19.22 1.62
N SER A 73 -3.75 19.76 0.63
CA SER A 73 -4.19 20.93 -0.15
C SER A 73 -5.44 20.64 -0.98
N ASN A 74 -5.63 19.38 -1.39
CA ASN A 74 -6.82 18.92 -2.07
C ASN A 74 -7.27 17.55 -1.51
N PRO A 75 -8.05 17.53 -0.41
CA PRO A 75 -8.47 16.29 0.24
C PRO A 75 -9.31 15.38 -0.66
N THR A 76 -10.08 15.95 -1.59
CA THR A 76 -10.99 15.22 -2.48
C THR A 76 -10.35 14.79 -3.79
N ARG A 77 -9.05 15.09 -4.01
CA ARG A 77 -8.28 14.62 -5.16
C ARG A 77 -8.45 13.11 -5.31
N THR A 78 -8.74 12.67 -6.53
CA THR A 78 -8.88 11.26 -6.87
C THR A 78 -7.86 10.80 -7.90
N ASP A 79 -7.46 9.53 -7.84
CA ASP A 79 -6.62 8.89 -8.87
C ASP A 79 -6.97 7.39 -8.99
N GLU A 80 -6.56 6.73 -10.09
CA GLU A 80 -6.91 5.34 -10.42
C GLU A 80 -5.85 4.29 -10.00
N PHE A 81 -6.10 3.56 -8.92
CA PHE A 81 -5.24 2.47 -8.46
C PHE A 81 -5.90 1.13 -8.80
N ASN A 82 -5.14 0.19 -9.39
CA ASN A 82 -5.63 -1.15 -9.73
C ASN A 82 -6.97 -1.14 -10.51
N GLY A 83 -7.15 -0.19 -11.43
CA GLY A 83 -8.36 -0.06 -12.25
C GLY A 83 -9.58 0.51 -11.52
N LYS A 84 -9.39 1.10 -10.33
CA LYS A 84 -10.46 1.72 -9.53
C LYS A 84 -10.06 3.11 -9.08
N THR A 85 -11.03 4.03 -9.05
CA THR A 85 -10.79 5.38 -8.56
C THR A 85 -10.87 5.46 -7.04
N TYR A 86 -9.82 5.99 -6.42
CA TYR A 86 -9.71 6.23 -4.99
C TYR A 86 -9.55 7.72 -4.70
N ILE A 87 -9.97 8.15 -3.52
CA ILE A 87 -9.48 9.41 -2.96
C ILE A 87 -8.00 9.22 -2.62
N ALA A 88 -7.17 10.17 -3.04
CA ALA A 88 -5.71 10.08 -2.97
C ALA A 88 -5.04 11.40 -2.52
N GLY A 89 -5.83 12.43 -2.20
CA GLY A 89 -5.31 13.71 -1.68
C GLY A 89 -4.46 13.55 -0.42
N GLY A 90 -4.98 12.82 0.56
CA GLY A 90 -4.25 12.47 1.78
C GLY A 90 -2.97 11.70 1.50
N ALA A 91 -2.99 10.70 0.60
CA ALA A 91 -1.80 9.93 0.23
C ALA A 91 -0.71 10.78 -0.45
N ALA A 92 -1.09 11.73 -1.30
CA ALA A 92 -0.15 12.64 -1.96
C ALA A 92 0.50 13.58 -0.93
N MET A 93 -0.31 14.12 -0.03
CA MET A 93 0.16 14.95 1.08
C MET A 93 1.14 14.16 1.96
N LEU A 94 0.78 12.93 2.38
CA LEU A 94 1.63 12.09 3.20
C LEU A 94 2.97 11.82 2.53
N TYR A 95 2.99 11.58 1.21
CA TYR A 95 4.25 11.40 0.49
C TYR A 95 5.15 12.63 0.66
N GLN A 96 4.65 13.83 0.38
CA GLN A 96 5.43 15.07 0.46
C GLN A 96 5.84 15.41 1.89
N ALA A 97 4.91 15.27 2.85
CA ALA A 97 5.19 15.54 4.25
C ALA A 97 6.27 14.62 4.85
N MET A 98 6.35 13.37 4.37
CA MET A 98 7.36 12.40 4.85
C MET A 98 8.68 12.51 4.11
N SER A 99 8.62 12.64 2.77
CA SER A 99 9.81 12.64 1.90
C SER A 99 10.51 13.99 1.86
N GLY A 100 9.81 15.09 2.12
CA GLY A 100 10.33 16.44 1.87
C GLY A 100 10.34 16.86 0.40
N ASP A 101 10.05 15.94 -0.54
CA ASP A 101 10.04 16.21 -1.99
C ASP A 101 8.73 16.89 -2.40
N GLY A 102 8.81 18.19 -2.69
CA GLY A 102 7.69 19.06 -3.02
C GLY A 102 6.79 19.40 -1.83
N THR A 103 5.91 20.38 -2.05
CA THR A 103 4.98 20.89 -1.03
C THR A 103 3.58 21.21 -1.56
N ASN A 104 3.32 21.03 -2.86
CA ASN A 104 2.04 21.39 -3.47
C ASN A 104 0.84 20.51 -3.03
N ALA A 105 1.08 19.35 -2.43
CA ALA A 105 0.04 18.49 -1.85
C ALA A 105 -0.26 18.83 -0.38
N ILE A 106 0.56 19.69 0.25
CA ILE A 106 0.39 20.15 1.63
C ILE A 106 -0.30 21.52 1.59
N ASP A 107 -1.33 21.70 2.40
CA ASP A 107 -1.99 22.99 2.62
C ASP A 107 -1.09 23.85 3.52
N LEU A 108 -0.21 24.62 2.89
CA LEU A 108 0.69 25.55 3.56
C LEU A 108 0.05 26.94 3.63
N ALA A 109 0.29 27.65 4.74
CA ALA A 109 -0.21 29.02 4.94
C ALA A 109 0.26 30.00 3.84
N THR A 110 1.40 29.75 3.20
CA THR A 110 1.95 30.55 2.09
C THR A 110 1.36 30.18 0.72
N GLY A 111 0.46 29.18 0.67
CA GLY A 111 0.02 28.50 -0.55
C GLY A 111 1.01 27.40 -0.95
N GLY A 112 0.49 26.23 -1.37
CA GLY A 112 1.31 25.08 -1.77
C GLY A 112 2.36 25.42 -2.83
N GLY A 113 3.56 24.86 -2.69
CA GLY A 113 4.75 25.23 -3.47
C GLY A 113 5.04 24.35 -4.67
N VAL A 114 6.26 23.82 -4.72
CA VAL A 114 6.82 23.03 -5.82
C VAL A 114 6.17 21.64 -5.88
N GLY A 115 5.96 21.12 -7.09
CA GLY A 115 5.48 19.76 -7.28
C GLY A 115 6.60 18.75 -7.11
N SER A 116 6.28 17.60 -6.51
CA SER A 116 7.24 16.51 -6.32
C SER A 116 7.77 15.98 -7.66
N ASN A 117 9.08 15.78 -7.75
CA ASN A 117 9.76 15.22 -8.93
C ASN A 117 10.32 13.79 -8.68
N GLY A 118 10.12 13.25 -7.48
CA GLY A 118 10.56 11.92 -7.05
C GLY A 118 12.01 11.87 -6.57
N ARG A 119 12.65 13.03 -6.34
CA ARG A 119 14.02 13.16 -5.86
C ARG A 119 14.04 14.22 -4.77
N ILE A 120 14.88 14.01 -3.76
CA ILE A 120 15.13 15.02 -2.72
C ILE A 120 16.24 15.92 -3.24
N GLU A 121 15.97 17.21 -3.34
CA GLU A 121 16.95 18.25 -3.68
C GLU A 121 17.66 18.78 -2.41
N ASP A 122 18.81 19.46 -2.57
CA ASP A 122 19.63 19.92 -1.43
C ASP A 122 18.88 20.89 -0.50
N ASP A 123 17.92 21.64 -1.04
CA ASP A 123 17.03 22.54 -0.30
C ASP A 123 15.82 21.83 0.36
N GLU A 124 15.56 20.58 0.00
CA GLU A 124 14.46 19.76 0.53
C GLU A 124 14.89 18.82 1.67
N ASP A 125 16.19 18.57 1.84
CA ASP A 125 16.74 17.67 2.86
C ASP A 125 16.31 18.03 4.30
N ALA A 126 16.15 19.33 4.59
CA ALA A 126 15.66 19.82 5.88
C ALA A 126 14.19 19.44 6.18
N ASN A 127 13.40 19.15 5.14
CA ASN A 127 11.98 18.84 5.24
C ASN A 127 11.71 17.33 5.36
N VAL A 128 12.73 16.49 5.20
CA VAL A 128 12.62 15.03 5.29
C VAL A 128 12.23 14.61 6.70
N LYS A 129 11.09 13.91 6.86
CA LYS A 129 10.64 13.33 8.15
C LYS A 129 10.86 11.83 8.22
N MET A 130 11.10 11.20 7.07
CA MET A 130 11.48 9.80 6.95
C MET A 130 12.70 9.69 6.01
N THR A 131 13.89 9.57 6.60
CA THR A 131 15.20 9.61 5.91
C THR A 131 15.35 8.55 4.82
N ASP A 132 14.68 7.41 4.96
CA ASP A 132 14.60 6.38 3.92
C ASP A 132 13.16 5.88 3.85
N ILE A 133 12.43 6.28 2.80
CA ILE A 133 11.10 5.74 2.52
C ILE A 133 11.25 4.52 1.60
N PRO A 134 10.99 3.29 2.07
CA PRO A 134 11.04 2.09 1.23
C PRO A 134 10.21 2.24 -0.04
N ALA A 135 10.73 1.82 -1.19
CA ALA A 135 10.01 1.81 -2.48
C ALA A 135 8.69 0.99 -2.45
N GLN A 136 8.46 0.23 -1.39
CA GLN A 136 7.27 -0.60 -1.20
C GLN A 136 6.10 0.17 -0.59
N ILE A 137 6.32 1.36 -0.04
CA ILE A 137 5.30 2.13 0.69
C ILE A 137 4.91 3.42 -0.04
N TRP A 138 5.43 3.65 -1.24
CA TRP A 138 5.00 4.71 -2.15
C TRP A 138 4.87 4.20 -3.59
N MET A 139 4.12 4.92 -4.42
CA MET A 139 4.08 4.69 -5.87
C MET A 139 3.78 5.97 -6.64
N GLN A 140 4.22 6.01 -7.89
CA GLN A 140 3.86 7.07 -8.82
C GLN A 140 2.65 6.67 -9.65
N GLN A 141 1.70 7.60 -9.81
CA GLN A 141 0.54 7.46 -10.65
C GLN A 141 0.19 8.79 -11.29
N ASN A 142 -0.04 8.78 -12.60
CA ASN A 142 -0.35 9.98 -13.39
C ASN A 142 0.58 11.18 -13.12
N GLY A 143 1.89 10.92 -12.93
CA GLY A 143 2.89 11.96 -12.65
C GLY A 143 2.88 12.51 -11.22
N SER A 144 2.19 11.87 -10.27
CA SER A 144 2.22 12.24 -8.85
C SER A 144 2.55 11.04 -7.98
N TYR A 145 3.11 11.33 -6.81
CA TYR A 145 3.59 10.33 -5.87
C TYR A 145 2.62 10.20 -4.70
N TYR A 146 2.38 8.97 -4.28
CA TYR A 146 1.39 8.65 -3.27
C TYR A 146 1.94 7.62 -2.30
N MET A 147 1.67 7.82 -1.01
CA MET A 147 1.90 6.79 -0.01
C MET A 147 0.86 5.67 -0.15
N ILE A 148 1.31 4.42 -0.14
CA ILE A 148 0.45 3.24 -0.37
C ILE A 148 0.51 2.20 0.74
N ASP A 149 -0.62 1.51 0.89
CA ASP A 149 -0.77 0.38 1.79
C ASP A 149 -0.22 -0.92 1.18
N GLY A 150 -0.24 -2.01 1.97
CA GLY A 150 0.21 -3.32 1.51
C GLY A 150 -0.66 -3.93 0.40
N PHE A 151 -1.83 -3.36 0.10
CA PHE A 151 -2.72 -3.74 -0.99
C PHE A 151 -2.52 -2.88 -2.25
N ARG A 152 -1.49 -2.01 -2.25
CA ARG A 152 -1.17 -1.05 -3.33
C ARG A 152 -2.28 -0.04 -3.58
N LYS A 153 -2.98 0.36 -2.53
CA LYS A 153 -4.00 1.42 -2.54
C LYS A 153 -3.47 2.64 -1.81
N PRO A 154 -3.94 3.85 -2.14
CA PRO A 154 -3.50 5.06 -1.45
C PRO A 154 -3.94 5.02 0.02
N PHE A 155 -3.02 5.38 0.92
CA PHE A 155 -3.36 5.64 2.32
C PHE A 155 -4.34 6.81 2.41
N GLN A 156 -5.24 6.74 3.37
CA GLN A 156 -6.22 7.77 3.62
C GLN A 156 -5.87 8.54 4.87
N TYR A 157 -6.03 9.85 4.80
CA TYR A 157 -5.67 10.76 5.87
C TYR A 157 -6.66 11.91 5.94
N THR A 158 -7.07 12.24 7.17
CA THR A 158 -7.86 13.44 7.48
C THR A 158 -7.21 14.14 8.67
N LYS A 159 -6.93 15.45 8.55
CA LYS A 159 -6.41 16.24 9.68
C LYS A 159 -7.51 16.43 10.73
N GLY A 160 -7.14 16.40 12.00
CA GLY A 160 -8.05 16.69 13.10
C GLY A 160 -8.62 18.10 13.00
N GLY A 161 -9.91 18.24 13.31
CA GLY A 161 -10.66 19.48 13.11
C GLY A 161 -11.38 19.59 11.76
N ASP A 162 -11.11 18.70 10.80
CA ASP A 162 -11.97 18.55 9.61
C ASP A 162 -13.35 17.99 9.99
N PRO A 163 -14.46 18.41 9.36
CA PRO A 163 -15.79 17.87 9.62
C PRO A 163 -15.91 16.34 9.45
N ASN A 164 -15.03 15.75 8.64
CA ASN A 164 -14.98 14.31 8.38
C ASN A 164 -13.99 13.58 9.30
N ALA A 165 -13.26 14.28 10.18
CA ALA A 165 -12.35 13.68 11.13
C ALA A 165 -13.12 13.03 12.30
N VAL A 166 -12.70 11.84 12.68
CA VAL A 166 -13.18 11.12 13.86
C VAL A 166 -12.37 11.52 15.09
N ASN A 167 -11.06 11.71 14.95
CA ASN A 167 -10.16 12.10 16.03
C ASN A 167 -9.82 13.59 16.01
N PRO A 168 -9.49 14.17 17.19
CA PRO A 168 -9.11 15.58 17.28
C PRO A 168 -7.72 15.88 16.70
N THR A 169 -6.84 14.88 16.53
CA THR A 169 -5.47 15.04 16.02
C THR A 169 -5.38 14.78 14.53
N TYR A 170 -5.66 13.55 14.10
CA TYR A 170 -5.75 13.10 12.72
C TYR A 170 -6.36 11.69 12.66
N ASP A 171 -6.90 11.34 11.50
CA ASP A 171 -7.28 9.97 11.15
C ASP A 171 -6.34 9.44 10.09
N LEU A 172 -5.81 8.24 10.29
CA LEU A 172 -4.99 7.51 9.31
C LEU A 172 -5.61 6.13 9.10
N TRP A 173 -5.96 5.80 7.85
CA TRP A 173 -6.55 4.51 7.55
C TRP A 173 -6.21 3.98 6.15
N SER A 174 -6.45 2.69 5.96
CA SER A 174 -6.35 1.99 4.69
C SER A 174 -7.68 1.28 4.43
N TYR A 175 -8.12 1.31 3.16
CA TYR A 175 -9.29 0.54 2.71
C TYR A 175 -9.10 -0.98 2.87
N GLY A 176 -7.86 -1.45 3.05
CA GLY A 176 -7.53 -2.86 3.20
C GLY A 176 -8.02 -3.67 2.00
N GLN A 177 -8.79 -4.71 2.28
CA GLN A 177 -9.41 -5.55 1.24
C GLN A 177 -10.65 -4.91 0.61
N ASP A 178 -11.14 -3.78 1.13
CA ASP A 178 -12.33 -3.13 0.56
C ASP A 178 -12.02 -2.53 -0.81
N GLU A 179 -12.91 -2.86 -1.73
CA GLU A 179 -12.82 -2.61 -3.16
C GLU A 179 -14.11 -1.98 -3.69
N THR A 180 -15.08 -1.78 -2.80
CA THR A 180 -16.40 -1.22 -3.09
C THR A 180 -16.53 0.20 -2.56
N ASN A 181 -16.00 0.47 -1.36
CA ASN A 181 -16.16 1.76 -0.68
C ASN A 181 -14.92 2.66 -0.83
N THR A 182 -14.44 2.83 -2.07
CA THR A 182 -13.12 3.45 -2.37
C THR A 182 -13.07 4.97 -2.22
N ARG A 183 -14.19 5.60 -1.84
CA ARG A 183 -14.35 7.05 -1.69
C ARG A 183 -15.05 7.46 -0.39
N LEU A 184 -15.27 6.52 0.51
CA LEU A 184 -15.86 6.83 1.81
C LEU A 184 -14.81 7.45 2.74
N SER A 185 -15.28 8.34 3.61
CA SER A 185 -14.48 9.01 4.65
C SER A 185 -14.41 8.17 5.93
N SER A 186 -13.58 8.58 6.89
CA SER A 186 -13.46 7.91 8.19
C SER A 186 -14.77 7.94 8.99
N ILE A 187 -15.53 9.04 8.93
CA ILE A 187 -16.84 9.15 9.60
C ILE A 187 -17.90 8.23 8.96
N ASP A 188 -17.87 8.05 7.63
CA ASP A 188 -18.78 7.12 6.94
C ASP A 188 -18.54 5.68 7.40
N ALA A 189 -17.27 5.26 7.47
CA ALA A 189 -16.92 3.95 7.99
C ALA A 189 -17.23 3.78 9.47
N LYS A 190 -17.16 4.85 10.28
CA LYS A 190 -17.61 4.80 11.69
C LYS A 190 -19.09 4.48 11.79
N SER A 191 -19.90 5.05 10.91
CA SER A 191 -21.36 4.84 10.91
C SER A 191 -21.80 3.46 10.40
N ASN A 192 -20.93 2.76 9.64
CA ASN A 192 -21.24 1.45 9.05
C ASN A 192 -20.32 0.32 9.56
N PRO A 193 -20.79 -0.57 10.46
CA PRO A 193 -19.96 -1.62 11.06
C PRO A 193 -19.40 -2.63 10.05
N THR A 194 -20.11 -2.88 8.95
CA THR A 194 -19.67 -3.83 7.90
C THR A 194 -18.50 -3.28 7.10
N THR A 195 -18.50 -1.99 6.80
CA THR A 195 -17.39 -1.30 6.12
C THR A 195 -16.22 -1.08 7.09
N SER A 196 -16.54 -0.69 8.33
CA SER A 196 -15.59 -0.49 9.42
C SER A 196 -14.65 -1.69 9.61
N ALA A 197 -15.20 -2.90 9.59
CA ALA A 197 -14.46 -4.14 9.84
C ALA A 197 -13.44 -4.51 8.74
N LYS A 198 -13.59 -3.97 7.52
CA LYS A 198 -12.68 -4.27 6.40
C LYS A 198 -11.45 -3.36 6.36
N TRP A 199 -11.55 -2.19 6.99
CA TRP A 199 -10.53 -1.16 6.95
C TRP A 199 -9.52 -1.35 8.09
N ILE A 200 -8.29 -0.92 7.85
CA ILE A 200 -7.24 -0.89 8.86
C ILE A 200 -7.12 0.57 9.30
N LYS A 201 -7.26 0.87 10.59
CA LYS A 201 -7.40 2.23 11.12
C LYS A 201 -6.59 2.41 12.40
N ASN A 202 -6.28 3.66 12.73
CA ASN A 202 -5.56 4.04 13.94
C ASN A 202 -6.46 4.45 15.12
N TRP A 203 -7.79 4.22 15.04
CA TRP A 203 -8.77 4.59 16.08
C TRP A 203 -9.83 3.52 16.32
#